data_AF-A0A7J4YTW8-F1
#
_entry.id   AF-A0A7J4YTW8-F1
#
_cell.length_a   1.000
_cell.length_b   1.000
_cell.length_c   1.000
_cell.angle_alpha   90.00
_cell.angle_beta   90.00
_cell.angle_gamma   90.00
#
_symmetry.space_group_name_H-M   'P 1'
#
loop_
_entity.id
_entity.type
_entity.pdbx_description
1 polymer ?
#
loop_
_entity_poly.entity_id
_entity_poly.type
_entity_poly.pdbx_seq_one_letter_code
_entity_poly.pdbx_strand_id
1 'polypeptide(L)'
;MGKFLLILGRGVGQVMFQNNALSGGLMLVGVLLNSWQMALLAVAGNIVGTLTAYLFGYSREDIENGLYGFNGTLVGIAIGAFMSITLPSLLLLIVVSCLSTWIVRLFSLQRFISGFTAPFILSVWILLFVCSCWFPSLLLKSENTAGTQAFAFLQSFSLNIGQVMFQGGAVLTGLFFLLGILVNSRVNAVYTVLGALLPIPVALLAGVESAVLNAGLMGYNGVLCAIALGDKTWSGGVYAVFSVLLSVFLQLLGMDVGITTLTAPFVFSVWITVGIRYMLLTLFPAKRKVA
;
A
#
# COMPACT_ATOMS: atom_id res chain seq x y z
N MET A 1 6.14 27.83 2.06
CA MET A 1 6.86 26.56 2.35
C MET A 1 6.06 25.62 3.25
N GLY A 2 5.52 26.07 4.40
CA GLY A 2 4.79 25.20 5.35
C GLY A 2 3.59 24.43 4.76
N LYS A 3 2.75 25.07 3.93
CA LYS A 3 1.57 24.41 3.31
C LYS A 3 1.97 23.22 2.42
N PHE A 4 3.05 23.34 1.65
CA PHE A 4 3.51 22.26 0.76
C PHE A 4 4.04 21.06 1.56
N LEU A 5 4.77 21.29 2.66
CA LEU A 5 5.22 20.20 3.53
C LEU A 5 4.04 19.42 4.14
N LEU A 6 2.96 20.11 4.51
CA LEU A 6 1.74 19.45 5.00
C LEU A 6 1.08 18.60 3.91
N ILE A 7 1.10 19.05 2.65
CA ILE A 7 0.60 18.28 1.51
C ILE A 7 1.43 17.02 1.30
N LEU A 8 2.76 17.13 1.30
CA LEU A 8 3.65 15.97 1.16
C LEU A 8 3.45 14.97 2.31
N GLY A 9 3.38 15.47 3.56
CA GLY A 9 3.10 14.64 4.73
C GLY A 9 1.77 13.91 4.61
N ARG A 10 0.69 14.59 4.18
CA ARG A 10 -0.59 13.92 3.88
C ARG A 10 -0.43 12.91 2.76
N GLY A 11 0.30 13.22 1.69
CA GLY A 11 0.59 12.28 0.61
C GLY A 11 1.24 10.98 1.10
N VAL A 12 2.21 11.04 2.01
CA VAL A 12 2.78 9.83 2.61
C VAL A 12 1.73 9.10 3.47
N GLY A 13 0.98 9.83 4.31
CA GLY A 13 -0.06 9.25 5.17
C GLY A 13 -1.19 8.56 4.40
N GLN A 14 -1.55 9.09 3.22
CA GLN A 14 -2.63 8.58 2.37
C GLN A 14 -2.34 7.19 1.81
N VAL A 15 -1.07 6.74 1.75
CA VAL A 15 -0.74 5.35 1.40
C VAL A 15 -1.47 4.35 2.29
N MET A 16 -1.67 4.71 3.57
CA MET A 16 -2.43 3.91 4.53
C MET A 16 -3.73 4.58 4.94
N PHE A 17 -4.33 5.43 4.09
CA PHE A 17 -5.60 6.13 4.34
C PHE A 17 -5.57 7.17 5.46
N GLN A 18 -4.39 7.72 5.80
CA GLN A 18 -4.27 8.72 6.86
C GLN A 18 -4.10 10.13 6.24
N ASN A 19 -5.20 10.88 6.13
CA ASN A 19 -5.17 12.29 5.72
C ASN A 19 -4.62 13.21 6.84
N ASN A 20 -3.41 12.94 7.30
CA ASN A 20 -2.76 13.62 8.42
C ASN A 20 -1.25 13.72 8.18
N ALA A 21 -0.73 14.95 8.19
CA ALA A 21 0.67 15.20 7.89
C ALA A 21 1.64 14.63 8.95
N LEU A 22 1.24 14.62 10.23
CA LEU A 22 2.03 14.02 11.30
C LEU A 22 2.08 12.49 11.16
N SER A 23 0.97 11.87 10.79
CA SER A 23 0.93 10.43 10.48
C SER A 23 1.90 10.06 9.36
N GLY A 24 1.87 10.80 8.25
CA GLY A 24 2.82 10.59 7.16
C GLY A 24 4.27 10.90 7.53
N GLY A 25 4.50 11.89 8.41
CA GLY A 25 5.83 12.17 8.96
C GLY A 25 6.37 10.99 9.79
N LEU A 26 5.55 10.40 10.66
CA LEU A 26 5.91 9.20 11.43
C LEU A 26 6.16 7.99 10.53
N MET A 27 5.35 7.80 9.49
CA MET A 27 5.60 6.77 8.49
C MET A 27 6.92 7.00 7.75
N LEU A 28 7.23 8.24 7.37
CA LEU A 28 8.50 8.56 6.72
C LEU A 28 9.70 8.31 7.65
N VAL A 29 9.58 8.55 8.95
CA VAL A 29 10.60 8.12 9.94
C VAL A 29 10.75 6.61 9.94
N GLY A 30 9.65 5.85 9.90
CA GLY A 30 9.69 4.40 9.76
C GLY A 30 10.44 3.92 8.50
N VAL A 31 10.21 4.58 7.36
CA VAL A 31 10.95 4.31 6.11
C VAL A 31 12.42 4.66 6.26
N LEU A 32 12.74 5.82 6.86
CA LEU A 32 14.11 6.29 7.09
C LEU A 32 14.93 5.34 7.96
N LEU A 33 14.31 4.75 8.98
CA LEU A 33 14.95 3.76 9.86
C LEU A 33 15.31 2.46 9.13
N ASN A 34 14.60 2.12 8.06
CA ASN A 34 14.90 0.97 7.23
C ASN A 34 15.89 1.32 6.11
N SER A 35 15.67 2.42 5.40
CA SER A 35 16.57 2.93 4.36
C SER A 35 16.37 4.44 4.14
N TRP A 36 17.45 5.20 4.33
CA TRP A 36 17.45 6.64 4.03
C TRP A 36 17.26 6.91 2.52
N GLN A 37 17.78 6.04 1.64
CA GLN A 37 17.58 6.18 0.21
C GLN A 37 16.12 6.01 -0.17
N MET A 38 15.42 4.99 0.37
CA MET A 38 13.99 4.80 0.12
C MET A 38 13.17 5.98 0.63
N ALA A 39 13.52 6.56 1.79
CA ALA A 39 12.85 7.75 2.30
C ALA A 39 12.99 8.96 1.36
N LEU A 40 14.18 9.18 0.79
CA LEU A 40 14.39 10.24 -0.20
C LEU A 40 13.60 10.00 -1.48
N LEU A 41 13.61 8.76 -1.99
CA LEU A 41 12.87 8.40 -3.21
C LEU A 41 11.34 8.50 -3.00
N ALA A 42 10.85 8.13 -1.81
CA ALA A 42 9.46 8.30 -1.41
C ALA A 42 9.02 9.77 -1.49
N VAL A 43 9.84 10.68 -0.93
CA VAL A 43 9.58 12.12 -0.98
C VAL A 43 9.68 12.64 -2.42
N ALA A 44 10.68 12.21 -3.19
CA ALA A 44 10.85 12.61 -4.58
C ALA A 44 9.64 12.23 -5.44
N GLY A 45 9.17 10.97 -5.36
CA GLY A 45 8.00 10.51 -6.10
C GLY A 45 6.72 11.23 -5.68
N ASN A 46 6.56 11.52 -4.38
CA ASN A 46 5.45 12.33 -3.86
C ASN A 46 5.45 13.75 -4.42
N ILE A 47 6.61 14.41 -4.43
CA ILE A 47 6.79 15.74 -5.03
C ILE A 47 6.42 15.71 -6.51
N VAL A 48 6.95 14.75 -7.27
CA VAL A 48 6.66 14.63 -8.70
C VAL A 48 5.15 14.48 -8.92
N GLY A 49 4.49 13.52 -8.27
CA GLY A 49 3.06 13.31 -8.45
C GLY A 49 2.20 14.53 -8.07
N THR A 50 2.56 15.19 -6.97
CA THR A 50 1.90 16.44 -6.52
C THR A 50 2.10 17.57 -7.55
N LEU A 51 3.31 17.76 -8.06
CA LEU A 51 3.60 18.78 -9.07
C LEU A 51 2.92 18.48 -10.40
N THR A 52 2.89 17.21 -10.84
CA THR A 52 2.14 16.79 -12.02
C THR A 52 0.68 17.18 -11.89
N ALA A 53 0.04 16.91 -10.75
CA ALA A 53 -1.36 17.30 -10.52
C ALA A 53 -1.58 18.82 -10.60
N TYR A 54 -0.65 19.63 -10.07
CA TYR A 54 -0.69 21.10 -10.24
C TYR A 54 -0.53 21.53 -11.70
N LEU A 55 0.44 20.96 -12.42
CA LEU A 55 0.72 21.31 -13.82
C LEU A 55 -0.46 21.00 -14.75
N PHE A 56 -1.17 19.90 -14.50
CA PHE A 56 -2.35 19.51 -15.27
C PHE A 56 -3.67 20.10 -14.74
N GLY A 57 -3.62 20.97 -13.73
CA GLY A 57 -4.79 21.69 -13.22
C GLY A 57 -5.84 20.78 -12.57
N TYR A 58 -5.42 19.71 -11.89
CA TYR A 58 -6.32 18.81 -11.18
C TYR A 58 -6.90 19.47 -9.91
N SER A 59 -7.88 18.81 -9.28
CA SER A 59 -8.61 19.34 -8.12
C SER A 59 -7.66 19.80 -7.01
N ARG A 60 -7.73 21.09 -6.65
CA ARG A 60 -6.89 21.65 -5.57
C ARG A 60 -7.20 21.02 -4.22
N GLU A 61 -8.46 20.69 -3.96
CA GLU A 61 -8.87 20.02 -2.73
C GLU A 61 -8.21 18.64 -2.61
N ASP A 62 -8.24 17.84 -3.68
CA ASP A 62 -7.61 16.51 -3.71
C ASP A 62 -6.09 16.60 -3.57
N ILE A 63 -5.47 17.61 -4.18
CA ILE A 63 -4.04 17.90 -4.00
C ILE A 63 -3.75 18.27 -2.53
N GLU A 64 -4.54 19.16 -1.92
CA GLU A 64 -4.34 19.59 -0.53
C GLU A 64 -4.53 18.46 0.49
N ASN A 65 -5.37 17.48 0.14
CA ASN A 65 -5.60 16.22 0.87
C ASN A 65 -4.54 15.14 0.55
N GLY A 66 -3.56 15.41 -0.31
CA GLY A 66 -2.46 14.49 -0.62
C GLY A 66 -2.81 13.32 -1.54
N LEU A 67 -3.99 13.33 -2.19
CA LEU A 67 -4.48 12.19 -2.99
C LEU A 67 -3.69 11.95 -4.28
N TYR A 68 -2.93 12.94 -4.75
CA TYR A 68 -2.04 12.80 -5.91
C TYR A 68 -0.58 12.49 -5.55
N GLY A 69 -0.21 12.53 -4.27
CA GLY A 69 1.17 12.29 -3.82
C GLY A 69 1.46 10.84 -3.41
N PHE A 70 0.46 10.10 -2.93
CA PHE A 70 0.70 8.79 -2.30
C PHE A 70 1.10 7.69 -3.30
N ASN A 71 0.50 7.66 -4.49
CA ASN A 71 0.91 6.71 -5.53
C ASN A 71 2.36 7.00 -6.00
N GLY A 72 2.73 8.27 -6.15
CA GLY A 72 4.10 8.68 -6.42
C GLY A 72 5.07 8.28 -5.30
N THR A 73 4.65 8.37 -4.04
CA THR A 73 5.42 7.89 -2.87
C THR A 73 5.77 6.41 -3.04
N LEU A 74 4.77 5.56 -3.34
CA LEU A 74 4.98 4.13 -3.54
C LEU A 74 5.83 3.83 -4.79
N VAL A 75 5.68 4.58 -5.89
CA VAL A 75 6.55 4.47 -7.07
C VAL A 75 8.01 4.73 -6.71
N GLY A 76 8.28 5.82 -5.98
CA GLY A 76 9.64 6.15 -5.55
C GLY A 76 10.27 5.05 -4.69
N ILE A 77 9.51 4.51 -3.74
CA ILE A 77 9.97 3.37 -2.93
C ILE A 77 10.20 2.12 -3.78
N ALA A 78 9.29 1.81 -4.72
CA ALA A 78 9.44 0.67 -5.61
C ALA A 78 10.70 0.75 -6.49
N ILE A 79 11.08 1.95 -6.96
CA ILE A 79 12.36 2.17 -7.64
C ILE A 79 13.52 1.78 -6.71
N GLY A 80 13.50 2.22 -5.46
CA GLY A 80 14.55 1.87 -4.48
C GLY A 80 14.56 0.39 -4.08
N ALA A 81 13.42 -0.31 -4.17
CA ALA A 81 13.29 -1.71 -3.81
C ALA A 81 13.66 -2.67 -4.95
N PHE A 82 13.38 -2.30 -6.21
CA PHE A 82 13.55 -3.18 -7.36
C PHE A 82 14.68 -2.77 -8.29
N MET A 83 15.28 -1.59 -8.14
CA MET A 83 16.26 -1.06 -9.09
C MET A 83 17.51 -0.52 -8.41
N SER A 84 18.63 -0.64 -9.11
CA SER A 84 19.87 0.06 -8.75
C SER A 84 19.69 1.57 -8.88
N ILE A 85 20.08 2.34 -7.86
CA ILE A 85 19.92 3.80 -7.83
C ILE A 85 20.96 4.44 -8.75
N THR A 86 20.53 4.65 -9.99
CA THR A 86 21.31 5.24 -11.08
C THR A 86 20.52 6.37 -11.74
N LEU A 87 21.17 7.22 -12.54
CA LEU A 87 20.47 8.30 -13.26
C LEU A 87 19.27 7.79 -14.09
N PRO A 88 19.35 6.68 -14.86
CA PRO A 88 18.18 6.12 -15.54
C PRO A 88 17.03 5.76 -14.61
N SER A 89 17.31 5.14 -13.47
CA SER A 89 16.27 4.80 -12.48
C SER A 89 15.58 6.04 -11.90
N LEU A 90 16.33 7.14 -11.70
CA LEU A 90 15.77 8.41 -11.21
C LEU A 90 14.92 9.12 -12.27
N LEU A 91 15.29 9.01 -13.56
CA LEU A 91 14.44 9.50 -14.64
C LEU A 91 13.14 8.68 -14.76
N LEU A 92 13.24 7.35 -14.61
CA LEU A 92 12.07 6.47 -14.57
C LEU A 92 11.17 6.80 -13.37
N LEU A 93 11.73 7.11 -12.19
CA LEU A 93 10.95 7.57 -11.04
C LEU A 93 10.05 8.75 -11.42
N ILE A 94 10.59 9.75 -12.12
CA ILE A 94 9.82 10.93 -12.54
C ILE A 94 8.71 10.51 -13.50
N VAL A 95 9.04 9.79 -14.57
CA VAL A 95 8.08 9.37 -15.61
C VAL A 95 6.96 8.50 -15.03
N VAL A 96 7.31 7.52 -14.21
CA VAL A 96 6.35 6.57 -13.62
C VAL A 96 5.51 7.24 -12.53
N SER A 97 6.06 8.20 -11.78
CA SER A 97 5.26 9.00 -10.83
C SER A 97 4.23 9.88 -11.54
N CYS A 98 4.62 10.51 -12.67
CA CYS A 98 3.69 11.22 -13.55
C CYS A 98 2.60 10.29 -14.10
N LEU A 99 2.97 9.10 -14.59
CA LEU A 99 2.04 8.09 -15.09
C LEU A 99 1.04 7.68 -14.01
N SER A 100 1.50 7.41 -12.78
CA SER A 100 0.61 7.06 -11.67
C SER A 100 -0.40 8.16 -11.37
N THR A 101 0.02 9.43 -11.44
CA THR A 101 -0.85 10.60 -11.24
C THR A 101 -1.89 10.72 -12.34
N TRP A 102 -1.50 10.46 -13.59
CA TRP A 102 -2.42 10.41 -14.72
C TRP A 102 -3.45 9.28 -14.59
N ILE A 103 -3.04 8.10 -14.13
CA ILE A 103 -3.98 6.99 -13.86
C ILE A 103 -4.94 7.35 -12.71
N VAL A 104 -4.47 8.02 -11.64
CA VAL A 104 -5.36 8.57 -10.58
C VAL A 104 -6.45 9.45 -11.21
N ARG A 105 -6.08 10.30 -12.19
CA ARG A 105 -7.05 11.13 -12.89
C ARG A 105 -8.09 10.30 -13.64
N LEU A 106 -7.70 9.22 -14.33
CA LEU A 106 -8.65 8.33 -15.00
C LEU A 106 -9.67 7.71 -14.02
N PHE A 107 -9.21 7.24 -12.85
CA PHE A 107 -10.11 6.75 -11.80
C PHE A 107 -11.08 7.83 -11.30
N SER A 108 -10.61 9.07 -11.14
CA SER A 108 -11.46 10.19 -10.72
C SER A 108 -12.55 10.54 -11.75
N LEU A 109 -12.31 10.26 -13.03
CA LEU A 109 -13.26 10.57 -14.12
C LEU A 109 -14.37 9.51 -14.24
N GLN A 110 -14.07 8.23 -14.02
CA GLN A 110 -15.07 7.16 -14.15
C GLN A 110 -16.05 7.07 -12.97
N ARG A 111 -15.65 7.46 -11.75
CA ARG A 111 -16.50 7.59 -10.53
C ARG A 111 -17.24 6.33 -10.03
N PHE A 112 -17.14 5.18 -10.68
CA PHE A 112 -17.73 3.91 -10.26
C PHE A 112 -16.99 3.23 -9.12
N ILE A 113 -15.64 3.24 -9.16
CA ILE A 113 -14.80 2.58 -8.15
C ILE A 113 -13.64 3.49 -7.70
N SER A 114 -13.28 3.39 -6.42
CA SER A 114 -12.08 4.05 -5.90
C SER A 114 -10.82 3.41 -6.49
N GLY A 115 -9.87 4.25 -6.90
CA GLY A 115 -8.59 3.78 -7.47
C GLY A 115 -7.66 3.14 -6.45
N PHE A 116 -7.78 3.47 -5.16
CA PHE A 116 -6.85 3.00 -4.12
C PHE A 116 -5.38 3.11 -4.58
N THR A 117 -4.60 2.04 -4.48
CA THR A 117 -3.22 1.94 -4.99
C THR A 117 -3.14 1.33 -6.40
N ALA A 118 -4.26 1.13 -7.11
CA ALA A 118 -4.26 0.64 -8.49
C ALA A 118 -3.42 1.51 -9.44
N PRO A 119 -3.42 2.86 -9.33
CA PRO A 119 -2.55 3.70 -10.15
C PRO A 119 -1.06 3.39 -9.96
N PHE A 120 -0.63 3.16 -8.72
CA PHE A 120 0.71 2.70 -8.40
C PHE A 120 1.00 1.31 -8.99
N ILE A 121 0.11 0.33 -8.75
CA ILE A 121 0.30 -1.07 -9.21
C ILE A 121 0.48 -1.11 -10.74
N LEU A 122 -0.44 -0.49 -11.48
CA LEU A 122 -0.39 -0.46 -12.94
C LEU A 122 0.88 0.21 -13.44
N SER A 123 1.28 1.32 -12.82
CA SER A 123 2.51 2.04 -13.21
C SER A 123 3.77 1.22 -12.97
N VAL A 124 3.86 0.53 -11.82
CA VAL A 124 5.03 -0.29 -11.49
C VAL A 124 5.06 -1.59 -12.27
N TRP A 125 3.92 -2.23 -12.56
CA TRP A 125 3.89 -3.39 -13.46
C TRP A 125 4.37 -3.03 -14.87
N ILE A 126 3.95 -1.89 -15.41
CA ILE A 126 4.46 -1.38 -16.69
C ILE A 126 5.98 -1.14 -16.60
N LEU A 127 6.45 -0.48 -15.53
CA LEU A 127 7.88 -0.23 -15.31
C LEU A 127 8.69 -1.54 -15.26
N LEU A 128 8.26 -2.52 -14.47
CA LEU A 128 8.97 -3.79 -14.30
C LEU A 128 8.97 -4.59 -15.60
N PHE A 129 7.85 -4.63 -16.31
CA PHE A 129 7.77 -5.26 -17.63
C PHE A 129 8.73 -4.61 -18.62
N VAL A 130 8.68 -3.28 -18.75
CA VAL A 130 9.57 -2.52 -19.65
C VAL A 130 11.04 -2.75 -19.30
N CYS A 131 11.40 -2.67 -18.02
CA CYS A 131 12.78 -2.90 -17.60
C CYS A 131 13.21 -4.35 -17.84
N SER A 132 12.33 -5.32 -17.63
CA SER A 132 12.66 -6.74 -17.88
C SER A 132 12.96 -7.02 -19.36
N CYS A 133 12.27 -6.35 -20.29
CA CYS A 133 12.46 -6.53 -21.73
C CYS A 133 13.65 -5.73 -22.29
N TRP A 134 13.84 -4.49 -21.84
CA TRP A 134 14.76 -3.55 -22.50
C TRP A 134 15.94 -3.09 -21.62
N PHE A 135 15.80 -3.11 -20.29
CA PHE A 135 16.81 -2.60 -19.36
C PHE A 135 17.05 -3.53 -18.15
N PRO A 136 17.30 -4.83 -18.36
CA PRO A 136 17.37 -5.81 -17.26
C PRO A 136 18.52 -5.53 -16.29
N SER A 137 19.57 -4.82 -16.73
CA SER A 137 20.69 -4.40 -15.87
C SER A 137 20.30 -3.40 -14.78
N LEU A 138 19.16 -2.72 -14.93
CA LEU A 138 18.68 -1.79 -13.90
C LEU A 138 18.01 -2.52 -12.74
N LEU A 139 17.45 -3.71 -12.97
CA LEU A 139 16.70 -4.48 -11.98
C LEU A 139 17.65 -5.17 -11.00
N LEU A 140 17.32 -5.08 -9.70
CA LEU A 140 18.01 -5.82 -8.66
C LEU A 140 17.63 -7.31 -8.75
N LYS A 141 18.63 -8.18 -8.61
CA LYS A 141 18.41 -9.62 -8.50
C LYS A 141 17.93 -9.94 -7.08
N SER A 142 16.95 -10.83 -6.95
CA SER A 142 16.56 -11.36 -5.66
C SER A 142 17.74 -12.11 -5.03
N GLU A 143 18.19 -11.67 -3.87
CA GLU A 143 19.13 -12.44 -3.07
C GLU A 143 18.37 -13.55 -2.36
N ASN A 144 18.64 -14.80 -2.74
CA ASN A 144 18.15 -15.95 -1.97
C ASN A 144 19.00 -16.06 -0.71
N THR A 145 18.50 -15.55 0.41
CA THR A 145 19.08 -15.88 1.72
C THR A 145 18.68 -17.32 2.05
N ALA A 146 19.42 -18.27 1.48
CA ALA A 146 19.25 -19.69 1.73
C ALA A 146 19.63 -20.00 3.19
N GLY A 147 18.62 -20.08 4.05
CA GLY A 147 18.79 -20.46 5.45
C GLY A 147 17.44 -20.69 6.10
N THR A 148 17.30 -21.80 6.84
CA THR A 148 16.11 -22.07 7.63
C THR A 148 16.01 -21.04 8.75
N GLN A 149 15.12 -20.06 8.60
CA GLN A 149 14.84 -19.08 9.63
C GLN A 149 13.74 -19.58 10.56
N ALA A 150 13.93 -19.42 11.87
CA ALA A 150 12.86 -19.65 12.85
C ALA A 150 11.77 -18.56 12.70
N PHE A 151 10.52 -18.94 12.92
CA PHE A 151 9.41 -17.98 12.92
C PHE A 151 9.58 -16.96 14.05
N ALA A 152 9.59 -15.68 13.69
CA ALA A 152 9.77 -14.56 14.60
C ALA A 152 8.49 -13.70 14.64
N PHE A 153 7.62 -13.98 15.61
CA PHE A 153 6.28 -13.39 15.68
C PHE A 153 6.28 -11.84 15.64
N LEU A 154 7.08 -11.18 16.48
CA LEU A 154 7.12 -9.72 16.54
C LEU A 154 7.61 -9.11 15.22
N GLN A 155 8.60 -9.74 14.59
CA GLN A 155 9.12 -9.32 13.30
C GLN A 155 8.07 -9.50 12.21
N SER A 156 7.43 -10.67 12.12
CA SER A 156 6.36 -10.94 11.16
C SER A 156 5.19 -9.97 11.31
N PHE A 157 4.71 -9.74 12.54
CA PHE A 157 3.65 -8.76 12.82
C PHE A 157 4.04 -7.35 12.37
N SER A 158 5.24 -6.88 12.76
CA SER A 158 5.66 -5.51 12.43
C SER A 158 5.91 -5.34 10.93
N LEU A 159 6.59 -6.30 10.29
CA LEU A 159 6.89 -6.24 8.88
C LEU A 159 5.66 -6.47 8.00
N ASN A 160 4.61 -7.17 8.47
CA ASN A 160 3.30 -7.16 7.81
C ASN A 160 2.75 -5.72 7.66
N ILE A 161 3.01 -4.83 8.62
CA ILE A 161 2.64 -3.42 8.53
C ILE A 161 3.64 -2.64 7.67
N GLY A 162 4.95 -2.85 7.89
CA GLY A 162 6.02 -2.16 7.16
C GLY A 162 6.01 -2.43 5.66
N GLN A 163 5.68 -3.64 5.24
CA GLN A 163 5.66 -4.05 3.84
C GLN A 163 4.59 -3.36 2.99
N VAL A 164 3.63 -2.67 3.61
CA VAL A 164 2.70 -1.78 2.89
C VAL A 164 3.46 -0.72 2.07
N MET A 165 4.64 -0.32 2.56
CA MET A 165 5.57 0.56 1.84
C MET A 165 6.90 -0.16 1.55
N PHE A 166 6.94 -1.47 1.29
CA PHE A 166 8.20 -2.21 0.99
C PHE A 166 9.28 -2.18 2.08
N GLN A 167 8.90 -1.98 3.35
CA GLN A 167 9.86 -1.88 4.44
C GLN A 167 10.00 -3.23 5.16
N GLY A 168 10.92 -4.07 4.67
CA GLY A 168 11.16 -5.44 5.17
C GLY A 168 12.42 -5.65 6.01
N GLY A 169 13.21 -4.61 6.29
CA GLY A 169 14.53 -4.73 6.94
C GLY A 169 14.59 -4.30 8.41
N ALA A 170 13.63 -3.52 8.91
CA ALA A 170 13.65 -3.01 10.28
C ALA A 170 12.30 -3.20 11.00
N VAL A 171 12.32 -3.92 12.13
CA VAL A 171 11.13 -4.15 12.97
C VAL A 171 10.53 -2.84 13.48
N LEU A 172 11.33 -1.79 13.67
CA LEU A 172 10.82 -0.49 14.12
C LEU A 172 9.88 0.17 13.09
N THR A 173 10.02 -0.15 11.79
CA THR A 173 9.24 0.51 10.75
C THR A 173 7.74 0.29 10.91
N GLY A 174 7.30 -0.95 11.11
CA GLY A 174 5.88 -1.26 11.34
C GLY A 174 5.32 -0.60 12.59
N LEU A 175 6.13 -0.45 13.64
CA LEU A 175 5.73 0.24 14.87
C LEU A 175 5.51 1.74 14.63
N PHE A 176 6.40 2.40 13.90
CA PHE A 176 6.23 3.81 13.51
C PHE A 176 5.02 4.01 12.60
N PHE A 177 4.74 3.07 11.70
CA PHE A 177 3.55 3.12 10.84
C PHE A 177 2.29 2.99 11.69
N LEU A 178 2.25 2.03 12.60
CA LEU A 178 1.13 1.84 13.53
C LEU A 178 0.91 3.07 14.42
N LEU A 179 1.99 3.67 14.95
CA LEU A 179 1.91 4.93 15.70
C LEU A 179 1.36 6.07 14.83
N GLY A 180 1.84 6.20 13.60
CA GLY A 180 1.32 7.17 12.62
C GLY A 180 -0.18 7.01 12.38
N ILE A 181 -0.65 5.78 12.21
CA ILE A 181 -2.08 5.49 12.05
C ILE A 181 -2.85 5.82 13.33
N LEU A 182 -2.33 5.44 14.50
CA LEU A 182 -2.95 5.67 15.80
C LEU A 182 -3.15 7.17 16.10
N VAL A 183 -2.18 8.01 15.70
CA VAL A 183 -2.28 9.48 15.81
C VAL A 183 -3.49 10.04 15.07
N ASN A 184 -3.84 9.47 13.92
CA ASN A 184 -4.99 9.94 13.13
C ASN A 184 -6.30 9.22 13.48
N SER A 185 -6.27 7.91 13.71
CA SER A 185 -7.47 7.11 13.98
C SER A 185 -7.17 5.84 14.77
N ARG A 186 -7.75 5.77 15.98
CA ARG A 186 -7.72 4.55 16.82
C ARG A 186 -8.42 3.37 16.16
N VAL A 187 -9.49 3.62 15.39
CA VAL A 187 -10.22 2.56 14.67
C VAL A 187 -9.32 1.96 13.60
N ASN A 188 -8.66 2.81 12.80
CA ASN A 188 -7.72 2.34 11.79
C ASN A 188 -6.55 1.57 12.41
N ALA A 189 -6.07 1.98 13.59
CA ALA A 189 -5.02 1.26 14.31
C ALA A 189 -5.47 -0.16 14.73
N VAL A 190 -6.70 -0.32 15.23
CA VAL A 190 -7.26 -1.65 15.55
C VAL A 190 -7.34 -2.52 14.29
N TYR A 191 -7.83 -1.97 13.17
CA TYR A 191 -7.88 -2.71 11.92
C TYR A 191 -6.50 -2.99 11.31
N THR A 192 -5.52 -2.13 11.53
CA THR A 192 -4.11 -2.40 11.17
C THR A 192 -3.60 -3.62 11.92
N VAL A 193 -3.86 -3.70 13.24
CA VAL A 193 -3.47 -4.86 14.05
C VAL A 193 -4.18 -6.13 13.57
N LEU A 194 -5.49 -6.05 13.29
CA LEU A 194 -6.26 -7.18 12.76
C LEU A 194 -5.70 -7.66 11.41
N GLY A 195 -5.47 -6.73 10.47
CA GLY A 195 -4.96 -7.04 9.14
C GLY A 195 -3.52 -7.54 9.15
N ALA A 196 -2.72 -7.19 10.16
CA ALA A 196 -1.35 -7.70 10.33
C ALA A 196 -1.30 -9.06 11.04
N LEU A 197 -2.24 -9.36 11.94
CA LEU A 197 -2.26 -10.61 12.72
C LEU A 197 -3.03 -11.74 12.03
N LEU A 198 -4.18 -11.45 11.42
CA LEU A 198 -5.06 -12.47 10.84
C LEU A 198 -4.37 -13.30 9.72
N PRO A 199 -3.52 -12.73 8.85
CA PRO A 199 -2.81 -13.48 7.82
C PRO A 199 -1.80 -14.50 8.35
N ILE A 200 -1.23 -14.29 9.54
CA ILE A 200 -0.19 -15.17 10.11
C ILE A 200 -0.67 -16.61 10.29
N PRO A 201 -1.76 -16.91 11.03
CA PRO A 201 -2.24 -18.28 11.18
C PRO A 201 -2.69 -18.89 9.86
N VAL A 202 -3.28 -18.11 8.95
CA VAL A 202 -3.71 -18.60 7.63
C VAL A 202 -2.51 -19.07 6.80
N ALA A 203 -1.45 -18.27 6.77
CA ALA A 203 -0.22 -18.60 6.06
C ALA A 203 0.53 -19.79 6.69
N LEU A 204 0.56 -19.89 8.04
CA LEU A 204 1.12 -21.06 8.73
C LEU A 204 0.36 -22.35 8.37
N LEU A 205 -0.98 -22.30 8.35
CA LEU A 205 -1.81 -23.44 7.95
C LEU A 205 -1.64 -23.81 6.47
N ALA A 206 -1.35 -22.83 5.62
CA ALA A 206 -1.04 -23.04 4.20
C ALA A 206 0.39 -23.53 3.96
N GLY A 207 1.20 -23.73 5.02
CA GLY A 207 2.57 -24.21 4.91
C GLY A 207 3.58 -23.18 4.37
N VAL A 208 3.26 -21.88 4.46
CA VAL A 208 4.16 -20.81 4.02
C VAL A 208 5.44 -20.80 4.86
N GLU A 209 6.59 -20.68 4.19
CA GLU A 209 7.89 -20.66 4.84
C GLU A 209 8.02 -19.52 5.87
N SER A 210 8.72 -19.81 6.97
CA SER A 210 8.95 -18.82 8.04
C SER A 210 9.71 -17.58 7.54
N ALA A 211 10.58 -17.70 6.54
CA ALA A 211 11.29 -16.57 5.95
C ALA A 211 10.33 -15.58 5.27
N VAL A 212 9.33 -16.08 4.53
CA VAL A 212 8.28 -15.28 3.87
C VAL A 212 7.40 -14.56 4.90
N LEU A 213 7.02 -15.28 5.97
CA LEU A 213 6.27 -14.73 7.09
C LEU A 213 7.05 -13.64 7.84
N ASN A 214 8.32 -13.89 8.15
CA ASN A 214 9.19 -12.94 8.83
C ASN A 214 9.45 -11.71 7.95
N ALA A 215 9.53 -11.87 6.63
CA ALA A 215 9.62 -10.76 5.70
C ALA A 215 8.33 -9.93 5.59
N GLY A 216 7.22 -10.35 6.22
CA GLY A 216 5.97 -9.59 6.25
C GLY A 216 5.14 -9.71 4.96
N LEU A 217 5.45 -10.67 4.08
CA LEU A 217 4.88 -10.74 2.73
C LEU A 217 3.44 -11.26 2.66
N MET A 218 2.91 -11.72 3.79
CA MET A 218 1.54 -12.26 3.87
C MET A 218 0.52 -11.26 4.41
N GLY A 219 0.95 -10.24 5.17
CA GLY A 219 0.02 -9.38 5.92
C GLY A 219 -0.25 -7.99 5.37
N TYR A 220 0.63 -7.42 4.55
CA TYR A 220 0.49 -6.01 4.13
C TYR A 220 -0.77 -5.73 3.30
N ASN A 221 -1.17 -6.65 2.43
CA ASN A 221 -2.45 -6.57 1.73
C ASN A 221 -3.63 -6.65 2.70
N GLY A 222 -3.54 -7.50 3.73
CA GLY A 222 -4.53 -7.61 4.80
C GLY A 222 -4.68 -6.31 5.59
N VAL A 223 -3.57 -5.67 5.95
CA VAL A 223 -3.56 -4.36 6.62
C VAL A 223 -4.37 -3.32 5.84
N LEU A 224 -4.12 -3.19 4.54
CA LEU A 224 -4.84 -2.23 3.71
C LEU A 224 -6.33 -2.59 3.56
N CYS A 225 -6.67 -3.87 3.39
CA CYS A 225 -8.06 -4.34 3.34
C CYS A 225 -8.82 -3.98 4.61
N ALA A 226 -8.20 -4.25 5.77
CA ALA A 226 -8.81 -4.02 7.06
C ALA A 226 -9.07 -2.53 7.31
N ILE A 227 -8.11 -1.66 6.98
CA ILE A 227 -8.29 -0.21 7.14
C ILE A 227 -9.35 0.32 6.15
N ALA A 228 -9.37 -0.17 4.91
CA ALA A 228 -10.27 0.33 3.88
C ALA A 228 -11.76 0.01 4.13
N LEU A 229 -12.04 -1.13 4.77
CA LEU A 229 -13.41 -1.62 4.98
C LEU A 229 -13.87 -1.59 6.44
N GLY A 230 -12.92 -1.52 7.37
CA GLY A 230 -13.19 -1.53 8.79
C GLY A 230 -13.83 -0.23 9.28
N ASP A 231 -14.87 -0.35 10.08
CA ASP A 231 -15.53 0.78 10.74
C ASP A 231 -16.01 0.38 12.14
N LYS A 232 -16.80 1.22 12.82
CA LYS A 232 -17.28 0.91 14.19
C LYS A 232 -18.44 -0.10 14.22
N THR A 233 -18.88 -0.60 13.06
CA THR A 233 -20.03 -1.49 12.94
C THR A 233 -19.60 -2.95 12.84
N TRP A 234 -20.47 -3.86 13.28
CA TRP A 234 -20.26 -5.30 13.09
C TRP A 234 -20.13 -5.65 11.61
N SER A 235 -20.94 -5.02 10.76
CA SER A 235 -20.91 -5.23 9.31
C SER A 235 -19.55 -4.88 8.70
N GLY A 236 -18.98 -3.73 9.06
CA GLY A 236 -17.63 -3.33 8.63
C GLY A 236 -16.56 -4.31 9.10
N GLY A 237 -16.65 -4.79 10.36
CA GLY A 237 -15.78 -5.84 10.88
C GLY A 237 -15.81 -7.13 10.05
N VAL A 238 -17.01 -7.62 9.70
CA VAL A 238 -17.19 -8.82 8.87
C VAL A 238 -16.59 -8.63 7.47
N TYR A 239 -16.86 -7.49 6.81
CA TYR A 239 -16.31 -7.22 5.49
C TYR A 239 -14.78 -7.04 5.51
N ALA A 240 -14.23 -6.42 6.56
CA ALA A 240 -12.78 -6.31 6.74
C ALA A 240 -12.13 -7.69 6.86
N VAL A 241 -12.65 -8.57 7.73
CA VAL A 241 -12.12 -9.94 7.90
C VAL A 241 -12.21 -10.73 6.59
N PHE A 242 -13.37 -10.68 5.92
CA PHE A 242 -13.55 -11.35 4.63
C PHE A 242 -12.53 -10.87 3.59
N SER A 243 -12.34 -9.56 3.46
CA SER A 243 -11.41 -8.97 2.51
C SER A 243 -9.95 -9.29 2.84
N VAL A 244 -9.58 -9.32 4.13
CA VAL A 244 -8.24 -9.77 4.57
C VAL A 244 -7.98 -11.19 4.12
N LEU A 245 -8.89 -12.13 4.40
CA LEU A 245 -8.73 -13.53 4.03
C LEU A 245 -8.65 -13.72 2.51
N LEU A 246 -9.51 -13.01 1.75
CA LEU A 246 -9.46 -13.00 0.29
C LEU A 246 -8.12 -12.47 -0.22
N SER A 247 -7.57 -11.43 0.41
CA SER A 247 -6.28 -10.86 0.00
C SER A 247 -5.11 -11.80 0.25
N VAL A 248 -5.15 -12.61 1.32
CA VAL A 248 -4.15 -13.65 1.59
C VAL A 248 -4.22 -14.73 0.52
N PHE A 249 -5.42 -15.18 0.17
CA PHE A 249 -5.61 -16.13 -0.92
C PHE A 249 -5.07 -15.61 -2.26
N LEU A 250 -5.40 -14.38 -2.64
CA LEU A 250 -4.89 -13.75 -3.86
C LEU A 250 -3.37 -13.52 -3.82
N GLN A 251 -2.80 -13.26 -2.63
CA GLN A 251 -1.35 -13.13 -2.45
C GLN A 251 -0.65 -14.47 -2.70
N LEU A 252 -1.17 -15.57 -2.16
CA LEU A 252 -0.64 -16.93 -2.39
C LEU A 252 -0.68 -17.27 -3.88
N LEU A 253 -1.83 -17.07 -4.54
CA LEU A 253 -1.95 -17.31 -5.98
C LEU A 253 -0.95 -16.49 -6.80
N GLY A 254 -0.76 -15.22 -6.46
CA GLY A 254 0.18 -14.36 -7.18
C GLY A 254 1.64 -14.78 -6.99
N MET A 255 2.00 -15.24 -5.79
CA MET A 255 3.32 -15.78 -5.49
C MET A 255 3.56 -17.11 -6.22
N ASP A 256 2.57 -18.00 -6.27
CA ASP A 256 2.67 -19.29 -6.96
C ASP A 256 2.87 -19.13 -8.47
N VAL A 257 2.28 -18.08 -9.07
CA VAL A 257 2.46 -17.74 -10.49
C VAL A 257 3.77 -16.95 -10.73
N GLY A 258 4.49 -16.58 -9.68
CA GLY A 258 5.78 -15.88 -9.76
C GLY A 258 5.69 -14.40 -10.12
N ILE A 259 4.54 -13.76 -9.88
CA ILE A 259 4.34 -12.33 -10.18
C ILE A 259 4.63 -11.50 -8.92
N THR A 260 5.30 -10.36 -9.09
CA THR A 260 5.38 -9.34 -8.05
C THR A 260 3.98 -8.74 -7.83
N THR A 261 3.27 -9.25 -6.83
CA THR A 261 1.86 -8.90 -6.58
C THR A 261 1.64 -7.44 -6.22
N LEU A 262 2.65 -6.79 -5.60
CA LEU A 262 2.50 -5.47 -5.00
C LEU A 262 1.24 -5.46 -4.12
N THR A 263 0.49 -4.36 -4.10
CA THR A 263 -0.76 -4.27 -3.36
C THR A 263 -2.00 -4.72 -4.17
N ALA A 264 -1.83 -5.46 -5.28
CA ALA A 264 -2.96 -5.89 -6.11
C ALA A 264 -3.96 -6.79 -5.37
N PRO A 265 -3.52 -7.76 -4.54
CA PRO A 265 -4.44 -8.57 -3.73
C PRO A 265 -5.35 -7.71 -2.84
N PHE A 266 -4.84 -6.61 -2.27
CA PHE A 266 -5.65 -5.66 -1.53
C PHE A 266 -6.73 -5.00 -2.41
N VAL A 267 -6.33 -4.41 -3.54
CA VAL A 267 -7.26 -3.66 -4.40
C VAL A 267 -8.40 -4.56 -4.89
N PHE A 268 -8.06 -5.75 -5.40
CA PHE A 268 -9.06 -6.70 -5.87
C PHE A 268 -9.96 -7.19 -4.75
N SER A 269 -9.40 -7.49 -3.57
CA SER A 269 -10.21 -7.95 -2.43
C SER A 269 -11.22 -6.90 -1.98
N VAL A 270 -10.82 -5.63 -1.94
CA VAL A 270 -11.73 -4.54 -1.57
C VAL A 270 -12.79 -4.31 -2.63
N TRP A 271 -12.43 -4.28 -3.93
CA TRP A 271 -13.41 -4.15 -5.01
C TRP A 271 -14.44 -5.28 -5.01
N ILE A 272 -14.01 -6.53 -4.86
CA ILE A 272 -14.90 -7.70 -4.76
C ILE A 272 -15.82 -7.55 -3.54
N THR A 273 -15.27 -7.19 -2.38
CA THR A 273 -16.06 -7.07 -1.15
C THR A 273 -17.10 -5.95 -1.24
N VAL A 274 -16.73 -4.79 -1.80
CA VAL A 274 -17.67 -3.68 -2.04
C VAL A 274 -18.74 -4.08 -3.06
N GLY A 275 -18.37 -4.80 -4.12
CA GLY A 275 -19.31 -5.32 -5.11
C GLY A 275 -20.32 -6.29 -4.50
N ILE A 276 -19.87 -7.22 -3.66
CA ILE A 276 -20.74 -8.14 -2.91
C ILE A 276 -21.68 -7.36 -1.99
N ARG A 277 -21.16 -6.39 -1.23
CA ARG A 277 -21.98 -5.55 -0.34
C ARG A 277 -23.07 -4.81 -1.12
N TYR A 278 -22.72 -4.23 -2.27
CA TYR A 278 -23.69 -3.55 -3.13
C TYR A 278 -24.78 -4.52 -3.62
N MET A 279 -24.38 -5.71 -4.11
CA MET A 279 -25.31 -6.74 -4.57
C MET A 279 -26.25 -7.25 -3.45
N LEU A 280 -25.73 -7.43 -2.23
CA LEU A 280 -26.58 -7.84 -1.09
C LEU A 280 -27.61 -6.78 -0.73
N LEU A 281 -27.23 -5.50 -0.78
CA LEU A 281 -28.13 -4.37 -0.49
C LEU A 281 -29.21 -4.20 -1.57
N THR A 282 -28.93 -4.55 -2.83
CA THR A 282 -29.92 -4.51 -3.91
C THR A 282 -30.86 -5.71 -3.89
N LEU A 283 -30.37 -6.92 -3.55
CA LEU A 283 -31.18 -8.14 -3.48
C LEU A 283 -32.03 -8.22 -2.21
N PHE A 284 -31.51 -7.71 -1.08
CA PHE A 284 -32.19 -7.74 0.23
C PHE A 284 -32.29 -6.33 0.83
N PRO A 285 -33.07 -5.42 0.23
CA PRO A 285 -33.25 -4.09 0.77
C PRO A 285 -33.85 -4.18 2.18
N ALA A 286 -33.20 -3.54 3.16
CA ALA A 286 -33.71 -3.50 4.52
C ALA A 286 -35.14 -2.95 4.52
N LYS A 287 -36.12 -3.73 5.00
CA LYS A 287 -37.48 -3.23 5.19
C LYS A 287 -37.39 -1.99 6.08
N ARG A 288 -37.71 -0.80 5.54
CA ARG A 288 -37.86 0.41 6.36
C ARG A 288 -38.85 0.07 7.47
N LYS A 289 -38.40 0.12 8.72
CA LYS A 289 -39.33 0.21 9.85
C LYS A 289 -40.06 1.54 9.68
N VAL A 290 -41.27 1.48 9.16
CA VAL A 290 -42.25 2.55 9.32
C VAL A 290 -42.68 2.45 10.77
N ALA A 291 -42.21 3.37 11.60
CA ALA A 291 -42.74 3.68 12.92
C ALA A 291 -42.76 5.20 13.04
#